data_AF-A0AAU3K6M9-F1
#
_entry.id   AF-A0AAU3K6M9-F1
#
_cell.length_a   1.000
_cell.length_b   1.000
_cell.length_c   1.000
_cell.angle_alpha   90.00
_cell.angle_beta   90.00
_cell.angle_gamma   90.00
#
_symmetry.space_group_name_H-M   'P 1'
#
loop_
_entity.id
_entity.type
_entity.pdbx_description
1 polymer ?
#
loop_
_entity_poly.entity_id
_entity_poly.type
_entity_poly.pdbx_seq_one_letter_code
_entity_poly.pdbx_strand_id
1 'polypeptide(L)'
;MKKKIAVSLGAAALLLAATASPAGASSNTYSATIKAGSALACYASIKNDVESNHHSDVQGFFEAYSGFGCEGWLERKTDAYNWKRVSDLYFVPSGEWRKTAWHWNGGSAQSRVCIVLTANSVKECSTGL
;
A
#
# COMPACT_ATOMS: atom_id res chain seq x y z
N MET A 1 -43.36 -64.09 29.83
CA MET A 1 -41.94 -63.87 29.45
C MET A 1 -41.89 -62.73 28.44
N LYS A 2 -41.39 -61.55 28.84
CA LYS A 2 -41.51 -60.30 28.07
C LYS A 2 -40.25 -60.06 27.23
N LYS A 3 -40.44 -59.87 25.92
CA LYS A 3 -39.42 -59.63 24.89
C LYS A 3 -38.70 -58.29 25.15
N LYS A 4 -37.37 -58.28 25.04
CA LYS A 4 -36.54 -57.06 25.05
C LYS A 4 -36.35 -56.59 23.60
N ILE A 5 -36.76 -55.37 23.31
CA ILE A 5 -36.53 -54.69 22.02
C ILE A 5 -35.23 -53.89 22.18
N ALA A 6 -34.25 -54.18 21.34
CA ALA A 6 -33.00 -53.43 21.26
C ALA A 6 -33.19 -52.23 20.33
N VAL A 7 -32.85 -51.03 20.81
CA VAL A 7 -32.82 -49.80 20.02
C VAL A 7 -31.36 -49.43 19.83
N SER A 8 -30.88 -49.54 18.59
CA SER A 8 -29.56 -49.07 18.18
C SER A 8 -29.63 -47.57 17.85
N LEU A 9 -29.02 -46.71 18.67
CA LEU A 9 -28.73 -45.33 18.27
C LEU A 9 -27.42 -45.32 17.45
N GLY A 10 -27.53 -45.18 16.13
CA GLY A 10 -26.41 -44.84 15.27
C GLY A 10 -26.17 -43.33 15.31
N ALA A 11 -25.06 -42.89 15.91
CA ALA A 11 -24.62 -41.50 15.84
C ALA A 11 -23.73 -41.32 14.60
N ALA A 12 -24.26 -40.66 13.58
CA ALA A 12 -23.48 -40.21 12.42
C ALA A 12 -22.76 -38.90 12.78
N ALA A 13 -21.44 -38.93 12.89
CA ALA A 13 -20.62 -37.74 13.06
C ALA A 13 -20.44 -37.03 11.70
N LEU A 14 -21.10 -35.88 11.51
CA LEU A 14 -20.77 -34.96 10.43
C LEU A 14 -19.43 -34.27 10.76
N LEU A 15 -18.38 -34.63 10.04
CA LEU A 15 -17.14 -33.86 9.97
C LEU A 15 -17.40 -32.58 9.18
N LEU A 16 -17.62 -31.45 9.86
CA LEU A 16 -17.50 -30.14 9.24
C LEU A 16 -16.02 -29.88 8.95
N ALA A 17 -15.61 -30.06 7.70
CA ALA A 17 -14.37 -29.53 7.19
C ALA A 17 -14.49 -27.99 7.15
N ALA A 18 -14.00 -27.32 8.19
CA ALA A 18 -13.81 -25.88 8.17
C ALA A 18 -12.76 -25.57 7.10
N THR A 19 -13.20 -25.16 5.92
CA THR A 19 -12.33 -24.56 4.91
C THR A 19 -11.85 -23.23 5.48
N ALA A 20 -10.68 -23.23 6.11
CA ALA A 20 -9.97 -21.99 6.42
C ALA A 20 -9.75 -21.26 5.10
N SER A 21 -10.48 -20.15 4.90
CA SER A 21 -10.16 -19.23 3.80
C SER A 21 -8.71 -18.79 3.98
N PRO A 22 -7.86 -18.84 2.94
CA PRO A 22 -6.53 -18.26 3.05
C PRO A 22 -6.71 -16.80 3.43
N ALA A 23 -6.12 -16.41 4.56
CA ALA A 23 -6.05 -15.01 4.95
C ALA A 23 -5.48 -14.25 3.76
N GLY A 24 -6.31 -13.38 3.16
CA GLY A 24 -5.90 -12.58 2.02
C GLY A 24 -4.64 -11.84 2.40
N ALA A 25 -3.54 -12.12 1.69
CA ALA A 25 -2.31 -11.37 1.86
C ALA A 25 -2.66 -9.88 1.73
N SER A 26 -2.46 -9.10 2.79
CA SER A 26 -2.65 -7.66 2.71
C SER A 26 -1.60 -7.14 1.73
N SER A 27 -2.03 -6.76 0.54
CA SER A 27 -1.25 -5.94 -0.37
C SER A 27 -0.99 -4.62 0.34
N ASN A 28 0.16 -4.49 1.00
CA ASN A 28 0.60 -3.22 1.55
C ASN A 28 0.74 -2.27 0.36
N THR A 29 -0.27 -1.44 0.16
CA THR A 29 -0.32 -0.53 -0.98
C THR A 29 0.45 0.71 -0.56
N TYR A 30 1.70 0.84 -1.01
CA TYR A 30 2.56 1.99 -0.72
C TYR A 30 2.24 3.17 -1.65
N SER A 31 0.95 3.52 -1.72
CA SER A 31 0.43 4.59 -2.56
C SER A 31 -0.22 5.70 -1.76
N ALA A 32 -0.26 6.89 -2.35
CA ALA A 32 -1.03 8.03 -1.87
C ALA A 32 -1.98 8.49 -2.98
N THR A 33 -3.19 8.90 -2.61
CA THR A 33 -4.23 9.25 -3.57
C THR A 33 -5.00 10.46 -3.07
N ILE A 34 -5.18 11.48 -3.92
CA ILE A 34 -6.03 12.64 -3.65
C ILE A 34 -7.15 12.65 -4.70
N LYS A 35 -8.39 12.86 -4.24
CA LYS A 35 -9.56 13.04 -5.12
C LYS A 35 -10.02 14.50 -5.12
N ALA A 36 -10.48 14.98 -6.27
CA ALA A 36 -11.19 16.24 -6.43
C ALA A 36 -12.67 15.92 -6.68
N GLY A 37 -13.49 16.00 -5.64
CA GLY A 37 -14.85 15.44 -5.67
C GLY A 37 -14.80 13.91 -5.80
N SER A 38 -15.47 13.34 -6.80
CA SER A 38 -15.44 11.89 -7.08
C SER A 38 -14.27 11.46 -7.98
N ALA A 39 -13.63 12.39 -8.67
CA ALA A 39 -12.56 12.10 -9.62
C ALA A 39 -11.20 11.95 -8.92
N LEU A 40 -10.40 11.00 -9.39
CA LEU A 40 -8.99 10.90 -9.02
C LEU A 40 -8.25 12.14 -9.54
N ALA A 41 -7.54 12.84 -8.66
CA ALA A 41 -6.81 14.06 -9.00
C ALA A 41 -5.30 13.83 -9.03
N CYS A 42 -4.76 13.25 -7.96
CA CYS A 42 -3.35 12.93 -7.82
C CYS A 42 -3.18 11.49 -7.35
N TYR A 43 -2.17 10.82 -7.86
CA TYR A 43 -1.76 9.49 -7.43
C TYR A 43 -0.25 9.44 -7.27
N ALA A 44 0.21 8.68 -6.30
CA ALA A 44 1.61 8.30 -6.20
C ALA A 44 1.77 6.89 -5.67
N SER A 45 2.88 6.25 -6.04
CA SER A 45 3.26 4.94 -5.53
C SER A 45 4.77 4.78 -5.38
N ILE A 46 5.17 3.85 -4.53
CA ILE A 46 6.56 3.38 -4.44
C ILE A 46 6.72 2.13 -5.29
N LYS A 47 7.75 2.15 -6.13
CA LYS A 47 8.40 0.93 -6.62
C LYS A 47 9.59 0.63 -5.74
N ASN A 48 9.69 -0.61 -5.29
CA ASN A 48 10.82 -1.12 -4.51
C ASN A 48 11.63 -2.08 -5.38
N ASP A 49 12.94 -1.93 -5.38
CA ASP A 49 13.88 -2.88 -5.96
C ASP A 49 14.72 -3.45 -4.81
N VAL A 50 14.67 -4.76 -4.64
CA VAL A 50 15.34 -5.47 -3.54
C VAL A 50 16.40 -6.37 -4.15
N GLU A 51 17.65 -5.99 -3.98
CA GLU A 51 18.79 -6.83 -4.35
C GLU A 51 19.02 -7.94 -3.31
N SER A 52 19.67 -9.03 -3.73
CA SER A 52 19.96 -10.22 -2.91
C SER A 52 20.90 -9.95 -1.72
N ASN A 53 21.50 -8.76 -1.64
CA ASN A 53 22.42 -8.30 -0.59
C ASN A 53 21.73 -7.43 0.49
N HIS A 54 20.40 -7.40 0.55
CA HIS A 54 19.60 -6.55 1.44
C HIS A 54 19.73 -5.04 1.18
N HIS A 55 20.29 -4.63 0.04
CA HIS A 55 20.15 -3.26 -0.44
C HIS A 55 18.76 -3.14 -1.07
N SER A 56 17.92 -2.30 -0.47
CA SER A 56 16.65 -1.91 -1.08
C SER A 56 16.77 -0.47 -1.58
N ASP A 57 16.40 -0.27 -2.83
CA ASP A 57 16.27 1.03 -3.46
C ASP A 57 14.79 1.28 -3.78
N VAL A 58 14.36 2.52 -3.63
CA VAL A 58 12.97 2.92 -3.91
C VAL A 58 12.91 4.02 -4.95
N GLN A 59 11.84 4.00 -5.73
CA GLN A 59 11.51 5.03 -6.70
C GLN A 59 10.06 5.46 -6.51
N GLY A 60 9.84 6.78 -6.42
CA GLY A 60 8.51 7.37 -6.38
C GLY A 60 7.99 7.55 -7.79
N PHE A 61 6.73 7.17 -8.01
CA PHE A 61 5.96 7.45 -9.22
C PHE A 61 4.82 8.40 -8.84
N PHE A 62 4.59 9.41 -9.67
CA PHE A 62 3.59 10.46 -9.42
C PHE A 62 2.81 10.72 -10.71
N GLU A 63 1.50 10.86 -10.59
CA GLU A 63 0.61 11.07 -11.72
C GLU A 63 -0.51 12.05 -11.36
N ALA A 64 -0.87 12.90 -12.32
CA ALA A 64 -1.93 13.89 -12.19
C ALA A 64 -3.01 13.67 -13.25
N TYR A 65 -4.29 13.68 -12.86
CA TYR A 65 -5.39 13.25 -13.73
C TYR A 65 -6.44 14.33 -14.02
N SER A 66 -6.80 15.18 -13.05
CA SER A 66 -8.08 15.93 -13.09
C SER A 66 -7.98 17.42 -13.41
N GLY A 67 -7.17 17.83 -14.40
CA GLY A 67 -7.03 19.23 -14.81
C GLY A 67 -6.20 20.10 -13.85
N PHE A 68 -5.73 19.53 -12.74
CA PHE A 68 -4.87 20.18 -11.76
C PHE A 68 -3.49 19.54 -11.77
N GLY A 69 -2.47 20.32 -11.42
CA GLY A 69 -1.13 19.78 -11.18
C GLY A 69 -1.05 19.10 -9.82
N CYS A 70 -0.08 18.20 -9.70
CA CYS A 70 0.29 17.58 -8.43
C CYS A 70 1.76 17.84 -8.16
N GLU A 71 2.13 18.07 -6.92
CA GLU A 71 3.53 18.03 -6.48
C GLU A 71 3.77 16.71 -5.75
N GLY A 72 4.90 16.06 -6.00
CA GLY A 72 5.23 14.76 -5.43
C GLY A 72 6.68 14.65 -4.98
N TRP A 73 6.94 13.90 -3.91
CA TRP A 73 8.30 13.59 -3.44
C TRP A 73 8.35 12.30 -2.62
N LEU A 74 9.56 11.79 -2.42
CA LEU A 74 9.86 10.71 -1.50
C LEU A 74 10.31 11.26 -0.14
N GLU A 75 9.82 10.63 0.92
CA GLU A 75 10.33 10.81 2.27
C GLU A 75 10.85 9.47 2.81
N ARG A 76 11.89 9.54 3.63
CA ARG A 76 12.48 8.40 4.32
C ARG A 76 12.57 8.69 5.81
N LYS A 77 12.44 7.68 6.65
CA LYS A 77 12.82 7.73 8.07
C LYS A 77 13.74 6.57 8.41
N THR A 78 14.78 6.83 9.18
CA THR A 78 15.69 5.81 9.73
C THR A 78 15.42 5.53 11.21
N ASP A 79 14.54 6.33 11.82
CA ASP A 79 14.03 6.17 13.18
C ASP A 79 12.50 6.09 13.14
N ALA A 80 11.85 5.91 14.31
CA ALA A 80 10.41 5.72 14.36
C ALA A 80 9.58 6.98 14.03
N TYR A 81 10.15 8.19 14.09
CA TYR A 81 9.36 9.41 14.25
C TYR A 81 9.57 10.47 13.16
N ASN A 82 10.72 10.52 12.48
CA ASN A 82 11.05 11.68 11.64
C ASN A 82 11.16 11.33 10.15
N TRP A 83 10.07 11.51 9.42
CA TRP A 83 10.10 11.48 7.95
C TRP A 83 10.85 12.71 7.40
N LYS A 84 11.80 12.47 6.51
CA LYS A 84 12.60 13.51 5.84
C LYS A 84 12.55 13.31 4.34
N ARG A 85 12.35 14.38 3.59
CA ARG A 85 12.38 14.34 2.12
C ARG A 85 13.78 13.93 1.64
N VAL A 86 13.85 12.95 0.74
CA VAL A 86 15.09 12.41 0.16
C VAL A 86 15.20 12.60 -1.35
N SER A 87 14.11 13.00 -2.01
CA SER A 87 14.11 13.38 -3.42
C SER A 87 13.90 14.89 -3.59
N ASP A 88 14.05 15.36 -4.83
CA ASP A 88 13.50 16.65 -5.22
C ASP A 88 11.97 16.66 -5.14
N LEU A 89 11.42 17.88 -5.21
CA LEU A 89 9.98 18.09 -5.40
C LEU A 89 9.67 18.04 -6.89
N TYR A 90 8.76 17.15 -7.29
CA TYR A 90 8.37 16.99 -8.69
C TYR A 90 6.99 17.60 -8.91
N PHE A 91 6.91 18.65 -9.70
CA PHE A 91 5.64 19.10 -10.24
C PHE A 91 5.23 18.21 -11.42
N VAL A 92 3.99 17.72 -11.39
CA VAL A 92 3.36 16.85 -12.37
C VAL A 92 2.15 17.58 -12.95
N PRO A 93 2.24 18.10 -14.18
CA PRO A 93 1.09 18.69 -14.87
C PRO A 93 -0.03 17.68 -15.05
N SER A 94 -1.28 18.16 -15.14
CA SER A 94 -2.42 17.31 -15.42
C SER A 94 -2.23 16.50 -16.70
N GLY A 95 -2.53 15.20 -16.66
CA GLY A 95 -2.37 14.27 -17.77
C GLY A 95 -0.94 13.75 -17.95
N GLU A 96 0.00 14.14 -17.07
CA GLU A 96 1.37 13.66 -17.08
C GLU A 96 1.67 12.77 -15.87
N TRP A 97 2.81 12.09 -15.96
CA TRP A 97 3.43 11.36 -14.87
C TRP A 97 4.93 11.68 -14.77
N ARG A 98 5.48 11.56 -13.57
CA ARG A 98 6.91 11.73 -13.28
C ARG A 98 7.38 10.62 -12.35
N LYS A 99 8.69 10.39 -12.34
CA LYS A 99 9.34 9.49 -11.38
C LYS A 99 10.60 10.11 -10.82
N THR A 100 10.95 9.73 -9.59
CA THR A 100 12.24 10.08 -9.00
C THR A 100 13.38 9.28 -9.63
N ALA A 101 14.63 9.63 -9.32
CA ALA A 101 15.72 8.66 -9.40
C ALA A 101 15.48 7.49 -8.42
N TRP A 102 16.32 6.47 -8.47
CA TRP A 102 16.36 5.47 -7.40
C TRP A 102 17.03 6.08 -6.17
N HIS A 103 16.44 5.84 -5.01
CA HIS A 103 16.94 6.31 -3.72
C HIS A 103 17.16 5.12 -2.81
N TRP A 104 18.32 5.07 -2.17
CA TRP A 104 18.62 4.05 -1.19
C TRP A 104 17.64 4.09 -0.02
N ASN A 105 16.92 2.99 0.18
CA ASN A 105 16.02 2.79 1.31
C ASN A 105 16.76 2.12 2.48
N GLY A 106 17.75 1.26 2.19
CA GLY A 106 18.53 0.58 3.24
C GLY A 106 17.77 -0.52 3.97
N GLY A 107 18.41 -1.17 4.94
CA GLY A 107 17.87 -2.39 5.57
C GLY A 107 16.84 -2.15 6.69
N SER A 108 16.88 -0.99 7.33
CA SER A 108 16.00 -0.65 8.47
C SER A 108 15.23 0.67 8.29
N ALA A 109 15.42 1.36 7.17
CA ALA A 109 14.68 2.59 6.90
C ALA A 109 13.35 2.27 6.24
N GLN A 110 12.39 3.16 6.47
CA GLN A 110 11.10 3.15 5.79
C GLN A 110 11.05 4.30 4.80
N SER A 111 10.43 4.07 3.64
CA SER A 111 10.20 5.10 2.61
C SER A 111 8.74 5.26 2.28
N ARG A 112 8.28 6.49 2.07
CA ARG A 112 6.92 6.82 1.65
C ARG A 112 6.93 7.82 0.51
N VAL A 113 5.88 7.82 -0.29
CA VAL A 113 5.60 8.91 -1.24
C VAL A 113 4.64 9.88 -0.59
N CYS A 114 4.81 11.16 -0.90
CA CYS A 114 3.87 12.23 -0.56
C CYS A 114 3.47 12.96 -1.83
N ILE A 115 2.23 13.42 -1.87
CA ILE A 115 1.65 14.23 -2.95
C ILE A 115 0.86 15.39 -2.40
N VAL A 116 0.83 16.49 -3.16
CA VAL A 116 0.02 17.67 -2.90
C VAL A 116 -0.76 18.03 -4.15
N LEU A 117 -2.07 18.23 -4.02
CA LEU A 117 -2.89 18.81 -5.08
C LEU A 117 -2.68 20.32 -5.11
N THR A 118 -2.19 20.88 -6.21
CA THR A 118 -1.80 22.30 -6.24
C THR A 118 -2.96 23.28 -6.15
N ALA A 119 -4.18 22.86 -6.51
CA ALA A 119 -5.36 23.70 -6.50
C ALA A 119 -5.80 24.16 -5.09
N ASN A 120 -5.57 23.33 -4.07
CA ASN A 120 -6.06 23.57 -2.71
C ASN A 120 -5.06 23.14 -1.62
N SER A 121 -3.84 22.77 -2.00
CA SER A 121 -2.76 22.36 -1.11
C SER A 121 -3.09 21.16 -0.20
N VAL A 122 -4.07 20.33 -0.58
CA VAL A 122 -4.34 19.07 0.13
C VAL A 122 -3.13 18.16 -0.05
N LYS A 123 -2.59 17.67 1.07
CA LYS A 123 -1.42 16.78 1.11
C LYS A 123 -1.83 15.40 1.57
N GLU A 124 -1.33 14.37 0.90
CA GLU A 124 -1.45 12.98 1.30
C GLU A 124 -0.10 12.26 1.20
N CYS A 125 0.15 11.30 2.08
CA CYS A 125 1.34 10.46 2.05
C CYS A 125 0.97 8.99 2.26
N SER A 126 1.75 8.09 1.66
CA SER A 126 1.58 6.65 1.91
C SER A 126 2.03 6.26 3.33
N THR A 127 1.62 5.08 3.79
CA THR A 127 1.91 4.56 5.14
C THR A 127 3.38 4.19 5.35
N GLY A 128 4.18 4.15 4.28
CA GLY A 128 5.60 3.78 4.30
C GLY A 128 5.83 2.28 4.07
N LEU A 129 6.89 1.97 3.31
CA LEU A 129 7.44 0.64 3.06
C LEU A 129 8.39 0.21 4.19
#